data_AF-A0A2P7QPQ5-F1
#
_entry.id   AF-A0A2P7QPQ5-F1
#
_cell.length_a   1.000
_cell.length_b   1.000
_cell.length_c   1.000
_cell.angle_alpha   90.00
_cell.angle_beta   90.00
_cell.angle_gamma   90.00
#
_symmetry.space_group_name_H-M   'P 1'
#
loop_
_entity.id
_entity.type
_entity.pdbx_description
1 polymer ?
#
loop_
_entity_poly.entity_id
_entity_poly.type
_entity_poly.pdbx_seq_one_letter_code
_entity_poly.pdbx_strand_id
1 'polypeptide(L)' 'MDRPSLVVRAFELARSGRCRSVQDLKSQLRSERYGAGEIQAHLEGRLTVSQLKGAIADALANKGAPVP' A
#
# COMPACT_ATOMS: atom_id res chain seq x y z
N MET A 1 -20.59 -4.75 -6.74
CA MET A 1 -19.30 -4.05 -6.90
C MET A 1 -18.53 -4.26 -5.62
N ASP A 2 -17.64 -5.25 -5.59
CA ASP A 2 -16.85 -5.57 -4.41
C ASP A 2 -15.70 -4.57 -4.32
N ARG A 3 -15.75 -3.66 -3.34
CA ARG A 3 -14.66 -2.72 -3.10
C ARG A 3 -13.53 -3.54 -2.47
N PRO A 4 -12.32 -3.59 -3.07
CA PRO A 4 -11.23 -4.34 -2.49
C PRO A 4 -10.98 -3.85 -1.06
N SER A 5 -10.74 -4.77 -0.14
CA SER A 5 -10.45 -4.41 1.24
C SER A 5 -9.23 -3.48 1.29
N LEU A 6 -9.22 -2.56 2.26
CA LEU A 6 -8.16 -1.57 2.43
C LEU A 6 -6.75 -2.18 2.37
N VAL A 7 -6.57 -3.36 2.98
CA VAL A 7 -5.30 -4.10 2.97
C VAL A 7 -4.92 -4.54 1.55
N VAL A 8 -5.86 -5.09 0.79
CA VAL A 8 -5.62 -5.51 -0.60
C VAL A 8 -5.19 -4.31 -1.42
N ARG A 9 -5.93 -3.19 -1.32
CA ARG A 9 -5.60 -1.96 -2.05
C ARG A 9 -4.25 -1.38 -1.65
N ALA A 10 -3.90 -1.45 -0.37
CA ALA A 10 -2.59 -1.04 0.12
C ALA A 10 -1.47 -1.85 -0.57
N PHE A 11 -1.59 -3.17 -0.64
CA PHE A 11 -0.60 -4.01 -1.31
C PHE A 11 -0.53 -3.75 -2.81
N GLU A 12 -1.67 -3.48 -3.48
CA GLU A 12 -1.66 -3.07 -4.89
C GLU A 12 -0.87 -1.76 -5.10
N LEU A 13 -1.11 -0.75 -4.25
CA LEU A 13 -0.41 0.53 -4.33
C LEU A 13 1.09 0.38 -4.05
N ALA A 14 1.45 -0.45 -3.09
CA ALA A 14 2.85 -0.80 -2.80
C ALA A 14 3.52 -1.45 -4.01
N ARG A 15 2.88 -2.47 -4.61
CA ARG A 15 3.39 -3.21 -5.78
C ARG A 15 3.40 -2.39 -7.08
N SER A 16 2.47 -1.45 -7.21
CA SER A 16 2.43 -0.55 -8.37
C SER A 16 3.66 0.36 -8.46
N GLY A 17 4.42 0.48 -7.37
CA GLY A 17 5.61 1.34 -7.29
C GLY A 17 5.28 2.83 -7.34
N ARG A 18 3.99 3.21 -7.37
CA ARG A 18 3.56 4.62 -7.35
C ARG A 18 3.87 5.26 -6.00
N CYS A 19 3.77 4.50 -4.91
CA CYS A 19 4.10 4.95 -3.57
C CYS A 19 5.56 4.65 -3.23
N ARG A 20 6.27 5.64 -2.67
CA ARG A 20 7.66 5.48 -2.21
C ARG A 20 7.79 5.17 -0.72
N SER A 21 6.71 5.36 0.03
CA SER A 21 6.67 5.21 1.48
C SER A 21 5.27 4.79 1.93
N VAL A 22 5.18 4.15 3.09
CA VAL A 22 3.88 3.80 3.71
C VAL A 22 3.01 5.04 3.96
N GLN A 23 3.63 6.19 4.26
CA GLN A 23 2.89 7.44 4.45
C GLN A 23 2.22 7.94 3.16
N ASP A 24 2.90 7.80 2.01
CA ASP A 24 2.37 8.13 0.69
C ASP A 24 1.20 7.21 0.32
N LEU A 25 1.35 5.93 0.61
CA LEU A 25 0.31 4.92 0.46
C LEU A 25 -0.92 5.24 1.33
N LYS A 26 -0.72 5.64 2.60
CA LYS A 26 -1.82 6.09 3.49
C LYS A 26 -2.54 7.32 2.91
N SER A 27 -1.80 8.29 2.36
CA SER A 27 -2.38 9.47 1.71
C SER A 27 -3.21 9.08 0.48
N GLN A 28 -2.70 8.17 -0.36
CA GLN A 28 -3.41 7.69 -1.54
C GLN A 28 -4.72 6.97 -1.16
N LEU A 29 -4.70 6.10 -0.15
CA LEU A 29 -5.90 5.44 0.37
C LEU A 29 -6.90 6.47 0.93
N ARG A 30 -6.42 7.50 1.64
CA ARG A 30 -7.30 8.56 2.13
C ARG A 30 -7.96 9.31 0.95
N SER A 31 -7.21 9.60 -0.12
CA SER A 31 -7.74 10.18 -1.35
C SER A 31 -8.76 9.28 -2.06
N GLU A 32 -8.56 7.96 -2.01
CA GLU A 32 -9.51 6.95 -2.50
C GLU A 32 -10.75 6.77 -1.61
N ARG A 33 -10.98 7.66 -0.62
CA ARG A 33 -12.13 7.63 0.31
C ARG A 33 -12.15 6.41 1.24
N TYR A 34 -10.98 5.87 1.61
CA TYR A 34 -10.89 4.92 2.72
C TYR A 34 -10.94 5.68 4.06
N GLY A 35 -11.57 5.09 5.08
CA GLY A 35 -11.72 5.72 6.39
C GLY A 35 -10.37 5.88 7.09
N ALA A 36 -10.09 7.06 7.65
CA ALA A 36 -8.86 7.30 8.40
C ALA A 36 -8.70 6.39 9.63
N GLY A 37 -9.82 5.96 10.22
CA GLY A 37 -9.84 4.97 11.31
C GLY A 37 -9.44 3.57 10.83
N GLU A 38 -9.97 3.12 9.69
CA GLU A 38 -9.62 1.83 9.10
C GLU A 38 -8.16 1.81 8.63
N ILE A 39 -7.69 2.90 8.00
CA ILE A 39 -6.28 3.07 7.62
C ILE A 39 -5.39 2.90 8.84
N GLN A 40 -5.73 3.53 9.97
CA GLN A 40 -4.95 3.39 11.20
C GLN A 40 -5.02 1.95 11.77
N ALA A 41 -6.23 1.42 11.95
CA ALA A 41 -6.43 0.07 12.49
C ALA A 41 -5.69 -1.03 11.71
N HIS A 42 -5.66 -0.94 10.37
CA HIS A 42 -5.03 -1.94 9.52
C HIS A 42 -3.55 -1.66 9.19
N LEU A 43 -3.14 -0.38 9.10
CA LEU A 43 -1.79 0.04 8.66
C LEU A 43 -0.91 0.61 9.78
N GLU A 44 -1.33 0.53 11.05
CA GLU A 44 -0.46 0.78 12.21
C GLU A 44 0.10 -0.50 12.84
N GLY A 45 -0.38 -1.66 12.42
CA GLY A 45 0.23 -2.93 12.79
C GLY A 45 1.70 -2.99 12.36
N ARG A 46 2.61 -3.18 13.32
CA ARG A 46 4.07 -3.21 13.08
C ARG A 46 4.47 -4.22 12.00
N LEU A 47 3.81 -5.37 11.97
CA LEU A 47 3.99 -6.40 10.94
C LEU A 47 3.52 -5.93 9.56
N THR A 48 2.30 -5.38 9.46
CA THR A 48 1.74 -4.86 8.20
C THR A 48 2.62 -3.75 7.62
N VAL A 49 3.09 -2.84 8.46
CA VAL A 49 4.00 -1.76 8.05
C VAL A 49 5.30 -2.33 7.50
N SER A 50 5.90 -3.33 8.15
CA SER A 50 7.12 -3.98 7.65
C SER A 50 6.88 -4.69 6.31
N GLN A 51 5.77 -5.39 6.15
CA GLN A 51 5.43 -6.05 4.88
C GLN A 51 5.21 -5.04 3.74
N LEU A 52 4.49 -3.94 4.01
CA LEU A 52 4.28 -2.89 3.02
C LEU A 52 5.57 -2.17 2.64
N LYS A 53 6.45 -1.90 3.62
CA LYS A 53 7.78 -1.36 3.34
C LYS A 53 8.59 -2.31 2.46
N GLY A 54 8.56 -3.61 2.74
CA GLY A 54 9.20 -4.63 1.91
C GLY A 54 8.63 -4.64 0.49
N ALA A 55 7.31 -4.63 0.33
CA ALA A 55 6.65 -4.62 -0.97
C ALA A 55 6.93 -3.32 -1.76
N ILE A 56 6.98 -2.16 -1.10
CA ILE A 56 7.36 -0.89 -1.73
C ILE A 56 8.83 -0.95 -2.17
N ALA A 57 9.74 -1.40 -1.29
CA ALA A 57 11.16 -1.49 -1.61
C ALA A 57 11.41 -2.46 -2.78
N ASP A 58 10.73 -3.60 -2.77
CA ASP A 58 10.74 -4.58 -3.87
C ASP A 58 10.20 -3.96 -5.16
N ALA A 59 9.05 -3.29 -5.14
CA ALA A 59 8.51 -2.63 -6.32
C ALA A 59 9.38 -1.49 -6.83
N LEU A 60 10.08 -0.77 -5.95
CA LEU A 60 11.06 0.25 -6.33
C LEU A 60 12.32 -0.37 -6.96
N ALA A 61 12.78 -1.50 -6.43
CA ALA A 61 13.90 -2.24 -6.98
C ALA A 61 13.56 -2.89 -8.33
N ASN A 62 12.34 -3.40 -8.47
CA ASN A 62 11.81 -4.06 -9.67
C ASN A 62 11.12 -3.12 -10.66
N LYS A 63 11.08 -1.81 -10.43
CA LYS A 63 10.39 -0.82 -11.28
C LYS A 63 10.97 -0.68 -12.71
N GLY A 64 12.02 -1.45 -13.03
CA GLY A 64 12.57 -1.63 -14.38
C GLY A 64 12.17 -2.95 -15.07
N ALA A 65 11.47 -3.86 -14.41
CA ALA A 65 11.01 -5.12 -15.00
C ALA A 65 9.47 -5.15 -15.02
N PRO A 66 8.83 -5.09 -16.19
CA PRO A 66 7.44 -5.53 -16.29
C PRO A 66 7.40 -7.00 -15.87
N VAL A 67 6.50 -7.33 -14.94
CA VAL A 67 6.21 -8.72 -14.56
C VAL A 67 5.84 -9.50 -15.83
N PRO A 68 6.39 -10.72 -16.04
CA PRO A 68 6.08 -11.55 -17.21
C PRO A 68 4.63 -12.06 -17.22
#